data_AF-A0A7V9BFD1-F1
#
_entry.id   AF-A0A7V9BFD1-F1
#
_cell.length_a   1.000
_cell.length_b   1.000
_cell.length_c   1.000
_cell.angle_alpha   90.00
_cell.angle_beta   90.00
_cell.angle_gamma   90.00
#
_symmetry.space_group_name_H-M   'P 1'
#
loop_
_entity.id
_entity.type
_entity.pdbx_description
1 polymer ?
#
loop_
_entity_poly.entity_id
_entity_poly.type
_entity_poly.pdbx_seq_one_letter_code
_entity_poly.pdbx_strand_id
1 'polypeptide(L)' 'MTPTVSRIAQVEVFRVDLPVIKTFVFASGSAGTAGATAPHVFVKVTDDEGRAGWGEA' A
#
# COMPACT_ATOMS: atom_id res chain seq x y z
N MET A 1 -16.43 16.91 26.62
CA MET A 1 -16.20 16.94 25.16
C MET A 1 -16.57 15.57 24.61
N THR A 2 -17.57 15.49 23.75
CA THR A 2 -17.86 14.25 23.02
C THR A 2 -16.87 14.17 21.86
N PRO A 3 -16.12 13.08 21.68
CA PRO A 3 -15.23 12.95 20.53
C PRO A 3 -16.07 12.94 19.25
N THR A 4 -15.76 13.82 18.31
CA THR A 4 -16.35 13.79 16.97
C THR A 4 -15.77 12.59 16.23
N VAL A 5 -16.62 11.65 15.84
CA VAL A 5 -16.19 10.49 15.03
C VAL A 5 -16.28 10.90 13.56
N SER A 6 -15.14 10.98 12.89
CA SER A 6 -15.10 11.20 11.44
C SER A 6 -15.47 9.96 10.66
N ARG A 7 -15.96 10.13 9.44
CA ARG A 7 -16.39 9.04 8.55
C ARG A 7 -15.48 8.96 7.35
N ILE A 8 -15.26 7.74 6.85
CA ILE A 8 -14.58 7.54 5.57
C ILE A 8 -15.47 8.10 4.46
N ALA A 9 -14.95 9.04 3.68
CA ALA A 9 -15.65 9.67 2.56
C ALA A 9 -15.20 9.10 1.21
N GLN A 10 -13.92 8.76 1.06
CA GLN A 10 -13.34 8.25 -0.18
C GLN A 10 -12.27 7.19 0.07
N VAL A 11 -12.24 6.18 -0.79
CA VAL A 11 -11.19 5.15 -0.86
C VAL A 11 -10.66 5.10 -2.28
N GLU A 12 -9.36 5.33 -2.44
CA GLU A 12 -8.64 5.20 -3.71
C GLU A 12 -7.69 4.00 -3.61
N VAL A 13 -7.72 3.12 -4.62
CA VAL A 13 -6.91 1.90 -4.68
C VAL A 13 -5.94 2.00 -5.86
N PHE A 14 -4.66 1.89 -5.57
CA PHE A 14 -3.58 1.96 -6.54
C PHE A 14 -2.85 0.62 -6.58
N ARG A 15 -3.10 -0.15 -7.64
CA ARG A 15 -2.29 -1.34 -7.93
C ARG A 15 -1.00 -0.89 -8.61
N VAL A 16 0.13 -1.29 -8.06
CA VAL A 16 1.46 -0.89 -8.53
C VAL A 16 2.34 -2.11 -8.67
N ASP A 17 3.04 -2.21 -9.80
CA ASP A 17 4.07 -3.23 -10.03
C ASP A 17 5.44 -2.59 -9.74
N LEU A 18 5.98 -2.83 -8.54
CA LEU A 18 7.25 -2.26 -8.11
C LEU A 18 8.44 -3.02 -8.73
N PRO A 19 9.45 -2.34 -9.29
CA PRO A 19 10.59 -3.00 -9.88
C PRO A 19 11.50 -3.62 -8.83
N VAL A 20 11.83 -4.90 -9.00
CA VAL A 20 12.83 -5.59 -8.17
C VAL A 20 14.22 -5.28 -8.72
N ILE A 21 14.97 -4.43 -8.03
CA ILE A 21 16.31 -4.00 -8.47
C ILE A 21 17.42 -5.01 -8.16
N LYS A 22 17.20 -5.88 -7.17
CA LYS A 22 18.13 -6.93 -6.75
C LYS A 22 17.39 -8.18 -6.36
N THR A 23 17.94 -9.33 -6.73
CA THR A 23 17.43 -10.63 -6.29
C THR A 23 17.60 -10.77 -4.79
N PHE A 24 16.50 -11.05 -4.08
CA PHE A 24 16.52 -11.34 -2.64
C PHE A 24 16.29 -12.84 -2.44
N VAL A 25 17.16 -13.49 -1.67
CA VAL A 25 17.19 -14.94 -1.50
C VAL A 25 17.11 -15.29 -0.01
N PHE A 26 16.11 -16.09 0.35
CA PHE A 26 16.00 -16.77 1.63
C PHE A 26 16.59 -18.19 1.52
N ALA A 27 16.84 -18.85 2.66
CA ALA A 27 17.24 -20.26 2.68
C ALA A 27 16.20 -21.18 1.99
N SER A 28 14.94 -20.78 1.96
CA SER A 28 13.82 -21.51 1.33
C SER A 28 13.61 -21.21 -0.16
N GLY A 29 14.33 -20.23 -0.73
CA GLY A 29 14.16 -19.83 -2.14
C GLY A 29 14.26 -18.32 -2.37
N SER A 30 13.93 -17.88 -3.59
CA SER A 30 13.95 -16.45 -3.94
C SER A 30 12.64 -15.76 -3.56
N ALA A 31 12.75 -14.58 -2.94
CA ALA A 31 11.63 -13.69 -2.61
C ALA A 31 11.31 -12.68 -3.73
N GLY A 32 12.13 -12.64 -4.77
CA GLY A 32 12.07 -11.65 -5.83
C GLY A 32 13.33 -11.73 -6.69
N THR A 33 13.16 -11.60 -8.00
CA THR A 33 14.24 -11.70 -8.99
C THR A 33 14.53 -10.33 -9.60
N ALA A 34 15.80 -9.96 -9.70
CA ALA A 34 16.20 -8.71 -10.35
C ALA A 34 15.62 -8.61 -11.78
N GLY A 35 15.04 -7.47 -12.11
CA GLY A 35 14.40 -7.22 -13.41
C GLY A 35 12.94 -7.69 -13.52
N ALA A 36 12.42 -8.40 -12.51
CA ALA A 36 10.98 -8.66 -12.40
C ALA A 36 10.27 -7.50 -11.67
N THR A 37 8.95 -7.62 -11.53
CA THR A 37 8.13 -6.73 -10.71
C THR A 37 7.49 -7.49 -9.54
N ALA A 38 7.27 -6.78 -8.43
CA ALA A 38 6.50 -7.24 -7.29
C ALA A 38 5.16 -6.49 -7.26
N PRO A 39 4.01 -7.18 -7.21
CA PRO A 39 2.72 -6.52 -7.12
C PRO A 39 2.52 -5.97 -5.71
N HIS A 40 2.10 -4.72 -5.61
CA HIS A 40 1.70 -4.05 -4.38
C HIS A 40 0.37 -3.33 -4.57
N VAL A 41 -0.36 -3.16 -3.48
CA VAL A 41 -1.56 -2.32 -3.45
C VAL A 41 -1.38 -1.22 -2.42
N PHE A 42 -1.43 0.03 -2.88
CA PHE A 42 -1.53 1.19 -2.00
C PHE A 42 -2.97 1.64 -1.92
N VAL A 43 -3.43 1.93 -0.71
CA VAL A 43 -4.77 2.44 -0.47
C VAL A 43 -4.66 3.79 0.21
N LYS A 44 -5.37 4.77 -0.34
CA LYS A 44 -5.57 6.07 0.31
C LYS A 44 -7.01 6.15 0.77
N VAL A 45 -7.19 6.46 2.05
CA VAL A 45 -8.51 6.71 2.65
C VAL A 45 -8.58 8.19 3.00
N THR A 46 -9.62 8.88 2.54
CA THR A 46 -9.90 10.28 2.89
C THR A 46 -11.20 10.35 3.69
N ASP A 47 -11.18 11.03 4.83
CA ASP A 47 -12.37 11.23 5.66
C ASP A 47 -13.20 12.45 5.22
N ASP A 48 -14.36 12.61 5.85
CA ASP A 48 -15.31 13.69 5.61
C ASP A 48 -14.82 15.08 6.06
N GLU A 49 -13.69 15.14 6.78
CA GLU A 49 -12.97 16.37 7.12
C GLU A 49 -11.79 16.64 6.16
N GLY A 50 -11.60 15.78 5.15
CA GLY A 50 -10.54 15.91 4.14
C GLY A 50 -9.17 15.39 4.59
N ARG A 51 -9.05 14.75 5.76
CA ARG A 51 -7.80 14.14 6.23
C ARG A 51 -7.56 12.84 5.47
N ALA A 52 -6.30 12.60 5.09
CA ALA A 52 -5.91 11.42 4.34
C ALA A 52 -4.96 10.50 5.14
N GLY A 53 -5.21 9.20 5.08
CA GLY A 53 -4.33 8.14 5.56
C GLY A 53 -3.97 7.17 4.43
N TRP A 54 -2.83 6.50 4.57
CA TRP A 54 -2.30 5.56 3.59
C TRP A 54 -2.01 4.19 4.22
N GLY A 55 -2.23 3.13 3.45
CA GLY A 55 -1.89 1.75 3.79
C GLY A 55 -1.36 0.97 2.59
N GLU A 56 -0.71 -0.15 2.87
CA GLU A 56 -0.06 -1.04 1.90
C GLU A 56 -0.43 -2.51 2.17
N ALA A 57 -0.55 -3.30 1.11
CA ALA A 57 -0.71 -4.76 1.14
C ALA A 57 0.04 -5.44 -0.02
#